data_AF-A0A3B0AE29-F1
#
_entry.id   AF-A0A3B0AE29-F1
#
_cell.length_a   1.000
_cell.length_b   1.000
_cell.length_c   1.000
_cell.angle_alpha   90.00
_cell.angle_beta   90.00
_cell.angle_gamma   90.00
#
_symmetry.space_group_name_H-M   'P 1'
#
loop_
_entity.id
_entity.type
_entity.pdbx_description
1 polymer ?
#
loop_
_entity_poly.entity_id
_entity_poly.type
_entity_poly.pdbx_seq_one_letter_code
_entity_poly.pdbx_strand_id
1 'polypeptide(L)'
;MIDAGSRRRNQPAPPHVVFEALTEPDRDLSRPWLVLIDDEQRPRTLRAERPGLVVWSSIWPRQPDAVVRFDLPSDGAGGTALRWTLLLPELPEPSLLGHLRKRLNQLINANLRYTFGQ
;
A
#
# COMPACT_ATOMS: atom_id res chain seq x y z
N MET A 1 -9.42 -4.60 -15.30
CA MET A 1 -8.27 -3.84 -14.76
C MET A 1 -6.98 -4.54 -15.15
N ILE A 2 -5.92 -3.77 -15.41
CA ILE A 2 -4.60 -4.21 -15.85
C ILE A 2 -3.63 -4.13 -14.67
N ASP A 3 -2.76 -5.14 -14.51
CA ASP A 3 -1.64 -5.09 -13.56
C ASP A 3 -0.62 -4.05 -14.04
N ALA A 4 -0.63 -2.92 -13.36
CA ALA A 4 0.24 -1.80 -13.60
C ALA A 4 1.51 -1.87 -12.75
N GLY A 5 1.79 -2.99 -12.08
CA GLY A 5 3.02 -3.26 -11.35
C GLY A 5 2.76 -3.81 -9.96
N SER A 6 3.66 -4.66 -9.49
CA SER A 6 3.64 -5.17 -8.12
C SER A 6 5.04 -5.21 -7.50
N ARG A 7 5.09 -5.10 -6.17
CA ARG A 7 6.33 -5.30 -5.41
C ARG A 7 6.04 -6.04 -4.12
N ARG A 8 6.86 -7.05 -3.85
CA ARG A 8 6.88 -7.77 -2.57
C ARG A 8 8.06 -7.29 -1.73
N ARG A 9 7.82 -7.06 -0.44
CA ARG A 9 8.87 -6.82 0.56
C ARG A 9 8.39 -7.29 1.93
N ASN A 10 9.26 -7.94 2.69
CA ASN A 10 8.90 -8.37 4.04
C ASN A 10 8.70 -7.16 4.96
N GLN A 11 7.69 -7.23 5.80
CA GLN A 11 7.47 -6.35 6.94
C GLN A 11 7.82 -7.12 8.21
N PRO A 12 8.51 -6.51 9.18
CA PRO A 12 8.85 -7.17 10.43
C PRO A 12 7.62 -7.47 11.29
N ALA A 13 6.51 -6.76 11.09
CA ALA A 13 5.28 -6.96 11.81
C ALA A 13 4.44 -8.13 11.24
N PRO A 14 3.68 -8.85 12.09
CA PRO A 14 2.81 -9.94 11.65
C PRO A 14 1.60 -9.43 10.83
N PRO A 15 0.94 -10.29 10.03
CA PRO A 15 -0.08 -9.86 9.07
C PRO A 15 -1.23 -9.05 9.66
N HIS A 16 -1.69 -9.37 10.87
CA HIS A 16 -2.79 -8.65 11.50
C HIS A 16 -2.41 -7.21 11.90
N VAL A 17 -1.15 -6.97 12.28
CA VAL A 17 -0.65 -5.62 12.59
C VAL A 17 -0.49 -4.80 11.31
N VAL A 18 0.03 -5.41 10.23
CA VAL A 18 0.12 -4.74 8.92
C VAL A 18 -1.27 -4.43 8.37
N PHE A 19 -2.23 -5.36 8.52
CA PHE A 19 -3.64 -5.16 8.14
C PHE A 19 -4.26 -3.96 8.88
N GLU A 20 -4.06 -3.87 10.19
CA GLU A 20 -4.55 -2.76 11.01
C GLU A 20 -3.93 -1.43 10.56
N ALA A 21 -2.62 -1.39 10.31
CA ALA A 21 -1.97 -0.17 9.81
C ALA A 21 -2.49 0.27 8.43
N LEU A 22 -2.80 -0.67 7.53
CA LEU A 22 -3.36 -0.38 6.20
C LEU A 22 -4.85 0.04 6.24
N THR A 23 -5.60 -0.38 7.25
CA THR A 23 -7.02 -0.04 7.39
C THR A 23 -7.25 1.20 8.25
N GLU A 24 -6.32 1.48 9.17
CA GLU A 24 -6.35 2.60 10.12
C GLU A 24 -4.99 3.34 10.14
N PRO A 25 -4.63 4.06 9.06
CA PRO A 25 -3.30 4.66 8.93
C PRO A 25 -3.01 5.80 9.93
N ASP A 26 -4.04 6.36 10.58
CA ASP A 26 -3.88 7.40 11.62
C ASP A 26 -3.94 6.86 13.05
N ARG A 27 -3.98 5.54 13.25
CA ARG A 27 -4.12 4.95 14.58
C ARG A 27 -2.99 5.39 15.53
N ASP A 28 -1.79 5.59 15.00
CA ASP A 28 -0.64 6.10 15.74
C ASP A 28 -0.16 7.42 15.14
N LEU A 29 -0.70 8.52 15.66
CA LEU A 29 -0.32 9.88 15.26
C LEU A 29 1.13 10.23 15.61
N SER A 30 1.79 9.47 16.49
CA SER A 30 3.21 9.68 16.81
C SER A 30 4.16 9.11 15.76
N ARG A 31 3.65 8.21 14.90
CA ARG A 31 4.41 7.55 13.83
C ARG A 31 3.62 7.56 12.51
N PRO A 32 3.32 8.75 11.95
CA PRO A 32 2.59 8.83 10.70
C PRO A 32 3.43 8.27 9.56
N TRP A 33 2.85 7.36 8.78
CA TRP A 33 3.52 6.76 7.64
C TRP A 33 2.87 7.10 6.30
N LEU A 34 1.55 7.29 6.30
CA LEU A 34 0.76 7.68 5.14
C LEU A 34 0.86 9.21 4.93
N VAL A 35 2.09 9.66 4.69
CA VAL A 35 2.41 11.08 4.44
C VAL A 35 2.15 11.38 2.97
N LEU A 36 0.97 11.92 2.68
CA LEU A 36 0.52 12.30 1.34
C LEU A 36 1.06 13.69 0.95
N ILE A 37 1.30 13.90 -0.34
CA ILE A 37 1.71 15.19 -0.91
C ILE A 37 0.52 15.89 -1.60
N ASP A 38 0.71 17.13 -2.06
CA ASP A 38 -0.38 18.01 -2.54
C ASP A 38 -1.24 17.43 -3.68
N ASP A 39 -0.71 16.52 -4.49
CA ASP A 39 -1.44 15.85 -5.59
C ASP A 39 -1.89 14.42 -5.24
N GLU A 40 -1.92 14.10 -3.95
CA GLU A 40 -2.40 12.83 -3.42
C GLU A 40 -3.60 13.01 -2.49
N GLN A 41 -4.42 11.97 -2.42
CA GLN A 41 -5.59 11.91 -1.56
C GLN A 41 -5.54 10.67 -0.67
N ARG A 42 -6.25 10.75 0.45
CA ARG A 42 -6.41 9.61 1.33
C ARG A 42 -7.18 8.50 0.62
N PRO A 43 -6.65 7.25 0.59
CA PRO A 43 -7.39 6.13 0.05
C PRO A 43 -8.55 5.77 0.97
N ARG A 44 -9.65 5.30 0.35
CA ARG A 44 -10.72 4.60 1.05
C ARG A 44 -10.45 3.10 0.97
N THR A 45 -10.75 2.37 2.03
CA THR A 45 -10.74 0.91 2.00
C THR A 45 -11.97 0.41 1.24
N LEU A 46 -11.75 -0.15 0.05
CA LEU A 46 -12.80 -0.72 -0.81
C LEU A 46 -13.18 -2.15 -0.39
N ARG A 47 -12.20 -2.93 0.06
CA ARG A 47 -12.38 -4.29 0.58
C ARG A 47 -11.31 -4.60 1.62
N ALA A 48 -11.68 -5.33 2.66
CA ALA A 48 -10.72 -5.81 3.66
C ALA A 48 -11.13 -7.20 4.14
N GLU A 49 -10.21 -8.16 4.08
CA GLU A 49 -10.41 -9.51 4.59
C GLU A 49 -9.26 -9.82 5.54
N ARG A 50 -9.58 -9.82 6.84
CA ARG A 50 -8.56 -9.94 7.87
C ARG A 50 -7.98 -11.36 7.93
N PRO A 51 -6.65 -11.52 8.09
CA PRO A 51 -5.61 -10.51 8.00
C PRO A 51 -4.95 -10.44 6.61
N GLY A 52 -5.50 -11.12 5.60
CA GLY A 52 -4.79 -11.49 4.37
C GLY A 52 -4.90 -10.51 3.21
N LEU A 53 -5.89 -9.62 3.19
CA LEU A 53 -6.18 -8.77 2.05
C LEU A 53 -6.70 -7.39 2.45
N VAL A 54 -6.14 -6.34 1.86
CA VAL A 54 -6.71 -4.99 1.86
C VAL A 54 -6.73 -4.47 0.42
N VAL A 55 -7.81 -3.79 0.04
CA VAL A 55 -7.93 -3.12 -1.25
C VAL A 55 -8.27 -1.66 -1.00
N TRP A 56 -7.43 -0.79 -1.51
CA TRP A 56 -7.62 0.66 -1.45
C TRP A 56 -8.15 1.21 -2.76
N SER A 57 -8.93 2.29 -2.67
CA SER A 57 -9.16 3.20 -3.79
C SER A 57 -7.88 3.92 -4.16
N SER A 58 -7.94 4.69 -5.25
CA SER A 58 -6.82 5.51 -5.68
C SER A 58 -6.35 6.47 -4.59
N ILE A 59 -5.02 6.67 -4.53
CA ILE A 59 -4.37 7.74 -3.79
C ILE A 59 -4.11 8.96 -4.67
N TRP A 60 -4.42 8.91 -5.97
CA TRP A 60 -4.18 9.99 -6.92
C TRP A 60 -5.51 10.49 -7.52
N PRO A 61 -5.88 11.76 -7.32
CA PRO A 61 -7.09 12.33 -7.91
C PRO A 61 -7.12 12.26 -9.44
N ARG A 62 -5.96 12.28 -10.09
CA ARG A 62 -5.83 12.18 -11.56
C ARG A 62 -5.99 10.77 -12.11
N GLN A 63 -5.99 9.75 -11.25
CA GLN A 63 -6.20 8.36 -11.61
C GLN A 63 -7.29 7.79 -10.69
N PRO A 64 -8.53 8.31 -10.73
CA PRO A 64 -9.56 8.01 -9.73
C PRO A 64 -9.94 6.54 -9.69
N ASP A 65 -9.86 5.86 -10.83
CA ASP A 65 -10.18 4.43 -10.98
C ASP A 65 -9.01 3.49 -10.64
N ALA A 66 -7.87 4.04 -10.22
CA ALA A 66 -6.77 3.21 -9.74
C ALA A 66 -7.17 2.47 -8.46
N VAL A 67 -6.71 1.24 -8.34
CA VAL A 67 -6.93 0.40 -7.17
C VAL A 67 -5.60 -0.17 -6.72
N VAL A 68 -5.36 -0.16 -5.41
CA VAL A 68 -4.16 -0.78 -4.84
C VAL A 68 -4.58 -1.98 -4.01
N ARG A 69 -4.15 -3.16 -4.44
CA ARG A 69 -4.37 -4.42 -3.72
C ARG A 69 -3.15 -4.72 -2.86
N PHE A 70 -3.39 -5.10 -1.61
CA PHE A 70 -2.38 -5.58 -0.68
C PHE A 70 -2.66 -7.03 -0.30
N ASP A 71 -1.69 -7.91 -0.57
CA ASP A 71 -1.69 -9.29 -0.10
C ASP A 71 -0.73 -9.41 1.09
N LEU A 72 -1.22 -10.02 2.18
CA LEU A 72 -0.56 -10.07 3.49
C LEU A 72 -0.26 -11.50 3.97
N PRO A 73 0.43 -12.35 3.19
CA PRO A 73 0.80 -13.67 3.68
C PRO A 73 1.83 -13.56 4.82
N SER A 74 1.72 -14.45 5.80
CA SER A 74 2.79 -14.67 6.78
C SER A 74 4.09 -15.02 6.06
N ASP A 75 5.23 -14.52 6.53
CA ASP A 75 6.54 -14.91 6.02
C ASP A 75 7.10 -16.19 6.69
N GLY A 76 6.37 -16.77 7.64
CA GLY A 76 6.76 -17.97 8.39
C GLY A 76 7.72 -17.71 9.55
N ALA A 77 8.21 -16.47 9.72
CA ALA A 77 9.15 -16.06 10.77
C ALA A 77 8.54 -15.00 11.73
N GLY A 78 7.22 -14.81 11.68
CA GLY A 78 6.50 -13.83 12.49
C GLY A 78 6.28 -12.48 11.80
N GLY A 79 6.80 -12.30 10.59
CA GLY A 79 6.59 -11.12 9.75
C GLY A 79 5.53 -11.34 8.66
N THR A 80 5.44 -10.37 7.75
CA THR A 80 4.49 -10.39 6.62
C THR A 80 5.25 -10.22 5.32
N ALA A 81 5.08 -11.14 4.37
CA ALA A 81 5.63 -11.00 3.03
C ALA A 81 4.72 -10.10 2.15
N LEU A 82 4.52 -8.86 2.60
CA LEU A 82 3.61 -7.86 2.01
C LEU A 82 3.88 -7.69 0.52
N ARG A 83 2.82 -7.79 -0.28
CA ARG A 83 2.81 -7.42 -1.70
C ARG A 83 1.78 -6.33 -1.92
N TRP A 84 2.19 -5.24 -2.54
CA TRP A 84 1.24 -4.33 -3.17
C TRP A 84 1.20 -4.59 -4.68
N THR A 85 0.02 -4.46 -5.27
CA THR A 85 -0.24 -4.53 -6.71
C THR A 85 -1.10 -3.33 -7.10
N LEU A 86 -0.59 -2.51 -8.02
CA LEU A 86 -1.32 -1.39 -8.60
C LEU A 86 -2.13 -1.89 -9.80
N LEU A 87 -3.44 -1.61 -9.78
CA LEU A 87 -4.37 -1.96 -10.84
C LEU A 87 -4.93 -0.68 -11.45
N LEU A 88 -4.87 -0.59 -12.78
CA LEU A 88 -5.36 0.56 -13.55
C LEU A 88 -6.35 0.10 -14.64
N PRO A 89 -7.30 0.95 -15.06
CA PRO A 89 -8.15 0.63 -16.22
C PRO A 89 -7.34 0.59 -17.52
N GLU A 90 -6.35 1.47 -17.65
CA GLU A 90 -5.44 1.60 -18.79
C GLU A 90 -4.02 1.92 -18.29
N LEU A 91 -2.99 1.53 -19.04
CA LEU A 91 -1.61 1.83 -18.68
C LEU A 91 -1.23 3.25 -19.13
N PRO A 92 -0.78 4.13 -18.22
CA PRO A 92 -0.27 5.44 -18.59
C PRO A 92 1.11 5.34 -19.26
N GLU A 93 1.61 6.46 -19.76
CA GLU A 93 2.97 6.51 -20.30
C GLU A 93 4.02 6.04 -19.26
N PRO A 94 5.14 5.44 -19.72
CA PRO A 94 6.12 4.78 -18.85
C PRO A 94 6.65 5.65 -17.70
N SER A 95 6.82 6.95 -17.94
CA SER A 95 7.30 7.91 -16.93
C SER A 95 6.32 8.04 -15.76
N LEU A 96 5.03 8.23 -16.05
CA LEU A 96 3.99 8.31 -15.02
C LEU A 96 3.84 6.96 -14.31
N LEU A 97 3.82 5.86 -15.05
CA LEU A 97 3.76 4.51 -14.49
C LEU A 97 4.92 4.25 -13.49
N GLY A 98 6.13 4.66 -13.85
CA GLY A 98 7.30 4.60 -12.98
C GLY A 98 7.12 5.44 -11.70
N HIS A 99 6.56 6.64 -11.82
CA HIS A 99 6.27 7.52 -10.69
C HIS A 99 5.28 6.89 -9.70
N LEU A 100 4.14 6.38 -10.18
CA LEU A 100 3.11 5.75 -9.33
C LEU A 100 3.68 4.57 -8.53
N ARG A 101 4.44 3.69 -9.20
CA ARG A 101 5.12 2.54 -8.58
C ARG A 101 6.15 2.95 -7.53
N LYS A 102 6.97 3.96 -7.85
CA LYS A 102 7.99 4.48 -6.94
C LYS A 102 7.34 5.04 -5.68
N ARG A 103 6.22 5.74 -5.84
CA ARG A 103 5.50 6.37 -4.74
C ARG A 103 4.85 5.36 -3.80
N LEU A 104 4.19 4.32 -4.34
CA LEU A 104 3.71 3.20 -3.52
C LEU A 104 4.84 2.48 -2.78
N ASN A 105 5.98 2.28 -3.45
CA ASN A 105 7.16 1.73 -2.77
C ASN A 105 7.63 2.60 -1.61
N GLN A 106 7.63 3.92 -1.75
CA GLN A 106 8.00 4.81 -0.67
C GLN A 106 7.03 4.71 0.52
N LEU A 107 5.73 4.85 0.28
CA LEU A 107 4.73 4.81 1.35
C LEU A 107 4.72 3.45 2.08
N ILE A 108 4.76 2.35 1.33
CA ILE A 108 4.51 1.00 1.86
C ILE A 108 5.80 0.28 2.26
N ASN A 109 6.83 0.35 1.42
CA ASN A 109 8.07 -0.41 1.61
C ASN A 109 9.17 0.41 2.28
N ALA A 110 8.95 1.71 2.51
CA ALA A 110 9.78 2.55 3.38
C ALA A 110 8.96 3.04 4.57
N ASN A 111 8.06 4.01 4.41
CA ASN A 111 7.43 4.70 5.54
C ASN A 111 6.67 3.75 6.50
N LEU A 112 5.76 2.92 5.99
CA LEU A 112 5.04 1.93 6.81
C LEU A 112 6.00 0.93 7.46
N ARG A 113 7.06 0.54 6.75
CA ARG A 113 8.05 -0.38 7.31
C ARG A 113 8.79 0.24 8.49
N TYR A 114 9.12 1.53 8.42
CA TYR A 114 9.80 2.28 9.48
C TYR A 114 8.98 2.32 10.77
N THR A 115 7.64 2.35 10.70
CA THR A 115 6.81 2.38 11.92
C THR A 115 6.92 1.11 12.75
N PHE A 116 7.34 0.00 12.14
CA PHE A 116 7.57 -1.28 12.79
C PHE A 116 9.00 -1.47 13.32
N GLY A 117 9.82 -0.40 13.37
CA GLY A 117 11.13 -0.41 14.02
C GLY A 117 12.30 -0.90 13.16
N GLN A 118 12.20 -0.75 11.84
CA GLN A 118 13.29 -0.96 10.87
C GLN A 118 13.71 0.35 10.22
#